data_AF-A0A7M2SWK0-F1
#
_entry.id   AF-A0A7M2SWK0-F1
#
_cell.length_a   1.000
_cell.length_b   1.000
_cell.length_c   1.000
_cell.angle_alpha   90.00
_cell.angle_beta   90.00
_cell.angle_gamma   90.00
#
_symmetry.space_group_name_H-M   'P 1'
#
loop_
_entity.id
_entity.type
_entity.pdbx_description
1 polymer ?
#
loop_
_entity_poly.entity_id
_entity_poly.type
_entity_poly.pdbx_seq_one_letter_code
_entity_poly.pdbx_strand_id
1 'polypeptide(L)'
;MNAVSLDAPYLDTDADQLCFSLDLTERPALAERVVSLGGLDVRLRLLGASHQVFAGPVRETVACLQGAVRGLPETCTRHLPGWVYDFGATTRRLTPEEFGAEVARVLGLATDAGHSLCGVFPGSPEAVTAVVVETAEGPHGTGLLWRTWHTYPQNGQIVSTYSRLEAR
;
A
#
# COMPACT_ATOMS: atom_id res chain seq x y z
N MET A 1 -18.21 -0.48 -7.02
CA MET A 1 -16.81 -0.86 -7.32
C MET A 1 -15.94 0.36 -7.08
N ASN A 2 -14.97 0.27 -6.15
CA ASN A 2 -13.97 1.33 -5.89
C ASN A 2 -12.60 1.02 -6.55
N ALA A 3 -12.54 0.00 -7.41
CA ALA A 3 -11.36 -0.28 -8.21
C ALA A 3 -11.30 0.68 -9.41
N VAL A 4 -10.16 1.34 -9.57
CA VAL A 4 -9.88 2.27 -10.67
C VAL A 4 -8.98 1.57 -11.68
N SER A 5 -9.30 1.69 -12.96
CA SER A 5 -8.38 1.25 -14.02
C SER A 5 -7.25 2.27 -14.14
N LEU A 6 -6.00 1.81 -14.02
CA LEU A 6 -4.84 2.69 -14.10
C LEU A 6 -4.49 2.96 -15.57
N ASP A 7 -4.41 4.24 -15.96
CA ASP A 7 -4.03 4.67 -17.31
C ASP A 7 -2.50 4.60 -17.51
N ALA A 8 -1.96 3.40 -17.41
CA ALA A 8 -0.56 3.07 -17.65
C ALA A 8 -0.43 1.57 -17.97
N PRO A 9 0.55 1.16 -18.80
CA PRO A 9 0.83 -0.25 -19.00
C PRO A 9 1.32 -0.88 -17.70
N TYR A 10 0.98 -2.15 -17.47
CA TYR A 10 1.63 -2.93 -16.42
C TYR A 10 3.12 -3.08 -16.77
N LEU A 11 3.98 -2.54 -15.91
CA LEU A 11 5.42 -2.75 -16.01
C LEU A 11 5.74 -4.10 -15.37
N ASP A 12 6.59 -4.89 -16.03
CA ASP A 12 7.08 -6.16 -15.52
C ASP A 12 8.09 -5.91 -14.39
N THR A 13 7.58 -5.52 -13.24
CA THR A 13 8.33 -5.29 -12.01
C THR A 13 8.15 -6.47 -11.08
N ASP A 14 9.20 -6.86 -10.38
CA ASP A 14 9.16 -7.95 -9.41
C ASP A 14 8.97 -7.44 -7.98
N ALA A 15 8.47 -8.31 -7.10
CA ALA A 15 8.30 -8.03 -5.67
C ALA A 15 9.61 -7.56 -4.99
N ASP A 16 10.77 -8.07 -5.44
CA ASP A 16 12.08 -7.71 -4.89
C ASP A 16 12.58 -6.32 -5.33
N GLN A 17 11.93 -5.71 -6.31
CA GLN A 17 12.24 -4.36 -6.81
C GLN A 17 11.55 -3.27 -6.00
N LEU A 18 10.61 -3.63 -5.12
CA LEU A 18 9.99 -2.68 -4.22
C LEU A 18 11.03 -2.13 -3.24
N CYS A 19 10.99 -0.81 -3.08
CA CYS A 19 11.80 -0.07 -2.14
C CYS A 19 10.87 0.63 -1.15
N PHE A 20 11.33 0.80 0.08
CA PHE A 20 10.62 1.51 1.15
C PHE A 20 11.29 2.86 1.46
N SER A 21 10.50 3.92 1.64
CA SER A 21 11.00 5.23 2.11
C SER A 21 9.93 6.02 2.85
N LEU A 22 10.35 6.79 3.86
CA LEU A 22 9.56 7.81 4.53
C LEU A 22 9.97 9.25 4.17
N ASP A 23 11.04 9.41 3.38
CA ASP A 23 11.70 10.69 3.12
C ASP A 23 11.37 11.24 1.72
N LEU A 24 10.65 10.47 0.90
CA LEU A 24 10.28 10.90 -0.43
C LEU A 24 9.13 11.90 -0.39
N THR A 25 9.28 12.93 -1.22
CA THR A 25 8.22 13.88 -1.47
C THR A 25 7.12 13.26 -2.33
N GLU A 26 6.06 14.03 -2.52
CA GLU A 26 4.99 13.78 -3.47
C GLU A 26 5.51 13.42 -4.88
N ARG A 27 5.06 12.26 -5.39
CA ARG A 27 5.30 11.81 -6.76
C ARG A 27 4.00 11.85 -7.57
N PRO A 28 4.07 11.96 -8.91
CA PRO A 28 2.89 11.89 -9.77
C PRO A 28 2.12 10.59 -9.52
N ALA A 29 0.84 10.72 -9.19
CA ALA A 29 -0.05 9.60 -8.93
C ALA A 29 -0.95 9.34 -10.14
N LEU A 30 -1.21 8.07 -10.43
CA LEU A 30 -2.19 7.64 -11.44
C LEU A 30 -3.62 7.69 -10.88
N ALA A 31 -3.76 7.51 -9.56
CA ALA A 31 -5.01 7.68 -8.84
C ALA A 31 -4.71 8.19 -7.42
N GLU A 32 -5.58 9.05 -6.91
CA GLU A 32 -5.51 9.55 -5.53
C GLU A 32 -6.90 9.56 -4.92
N ARG A 33 -6.97 9.23 -3.63
CA ARG A 33 -8.16 9.37 -2.80
C ARG A 33 -7.78 10.01 -1.48
N VAL A 34 -8.50 11.07 -1.10
CA VAL A 34 -8.38 11.70 0.22
C VAL A 34 -9.51 11.18 1.11
N VAL A 35 -9.17 10.76 2.32
CA VAL A 35 -10.12 10.34 3.35
C VAL A 35 -9.79 11.02 4.67
N SER A 36 -10.79 11.44 5.42
CA SER A 36 -10.59 11.96 6.78
C SER A 36 -10.93 10.85 7.78
N LEU A 37 -9.95 10.43 8.58
CA LEU A 37 -10.08 9.31 9.50
C LEU A 37 -9.25 9.58 10.77
N GLY A 38 -9.82 9.31 11.96
CA GLY A 38 -9.12 9.55 13.23
C GLY A 38 -8.69 11.01 13.45
N GLY A 39 -9.38 11.98 12.82
CA GLY A 39 -9.01 13.40 12.88
C GLY A 39 -7.84 13.80 11.97
N LEU A 40 -7.36 12.89 11.11
CA LEU A 40 -6.31 13.15 10.14
C LEU A 40 -6.85 13.06 8.71
N ASP A 41 -6.36 13.93 7.83
CA ASP A 41 -6.50 13.74 6.40
C ASP A 41 -5.44 12.75 5.91
N VAL A 42 -5.91 11.71 5.25
CA VAL A 42 -5.09 10.64 4.68
C VAL A 42 -5.22 10.67 3.17
N ARG A 43 -4.08 10.81 2.46
CA ARG A 43 -4.04 10.70 1.00
C ARG A 43 -3.51 9.33 0.63
N LEU A 44 -4.38 8.52 0.04
CA LEU A 44 -4.04 7.22 -0.56
C LEU A 44 -3.72 7.47 -2.03
N ARG A 45 -2.57 7.00 -2.50
CA ARG A 45 -2.09 7.31 -3.85
C ARG A 45 -1.52 6.07 -4.50
N LEU A 46 -1.90 5.84 -5.76
CA LEU A 46 -1.33 4.80 -6.59
C LEU A 46 -0.35 5.41 -7.58
N LEU A 47 0.85 4.84 -7.61
CA LEU A 47 1.88 5.17 -8.59
C LEU A 47 1.84 4.13 -9.72
N GLY A 48 2.58 4.37 -10.80
CA GLY A 48 2.75 3.37 -11.87
C GLY A 48 3.40 2.06 -11.43
N ALA A 49 4.06 2.05 -10.26
CA ALA A 49 4.73 0.87 -9.71
C ALA A 49 4.62 0.84 -8.18
N SER A 50 3.38 0.82 -7.65
CA SER A 50 2.96 0.70 -6.24
C SER A 50 2.24 1.95 -5.68
N HIS A 51 2.66 2.56 -4.56
CA HIS A 51 1.81 3.50 -3.81
C HIS A 51 2.57 4.54 -2.96
N GLN A 52 1.84 5.58 -2.55
CA GLN A 52 2.20 6.46 -1.43
C GLN A 52 1.02 6.63 -0.46
N VAL A 53 1.28 6.62 0.84
CA VAL A 53 0.28 6.99 1.88
C VAL A 53 0.79 8.19 2.68
N PHE A 54 0.01 9.27 2.67
CA PHE A 54 0.31 10.47 3.45
C PHE A 54 -0.68 10.58 4.60
N ALA A 55 -0.19 10.53 5.83
CA ALA A 55 -1.01 10.62 7.04
C ALA A 55 -0.24 11.38 8.12
N GLY A 56 -0.75 12.54 8.55
CA GLY A 56 -0.03 13.41 9.49
C GLY A 56 1.42 13.68 9.04
N PRO A 57 2.43 13.41 9.88
CA PRO A 57 3.84 13.61 9.55
C PRO A 57 4.43 12.55 8.60
N VAL A 58 3.70 11.48 8.29
CA VAL A 58 4.21 10.35 7.51
C VAL A 58 4.00 10.56 6.01
N ARG A 59 5.03 10.21 5.23
CA ARG A 59 5.02 10.13 3.77
C ARG A 59 5.56 8.76 3.35
N GLU A 60 4.77 7.71 3.60
CA GLU A 60 5.15 6.35 3.24
C GLU A 60 5.16 6.19 1.73
N THR A 61 6.25 5.65 1.21
CA THR A 61 6.38 5.23 -0.17
C THR A 61 6.90 3.81 -0.19
N VAL A 62 6.11 2.91 -0.78
CA VAL A 62 6.56 1.61 -1.23
C VAL A 62 6.44 1.64 -2.74
N ALA A 63 7.54 1.55 -3.47
CA ALA A 63 7.52 1.56 -4.94
C ALA A 63 8.80 1.04 -5.58
N CYS A 64 8.71 0.65 -6.85
CA CYS A 64 9.90 0.42 -7.66
C CYS A 64 10.53 1.77 -8.01
N LEU A 65 11.69 2.05 -7.42
CA LEU A 65 12.38 3.34 -7.53
C LEU A 65 13.77 3.16 -8.15
N GLN A 66 14.05 3.90 -9.21
CA GLN A 66 15.40 3.91 -9.81
C GLN A 66 16.42 4.47 -8.81
N GLY A 67 17.53 3.75 -8.63
CA GLY A 67 18.64 4.15 -7.75
C GLY A 67 18.40 3.97 -6.24
N ALA A 68 17.21 3.50 -5.83
CA ALA A 68 16.94 3.19 -4.43
C ALA A 68 17.44 1.79 -4.05
N VAL A 69 17.69 1.60 -2.75
CA VAL A 69 17.98 0.27 -2.19
C VAL A 69 16.72 -0.59 -2.34
N ARG A 70 16.88 -1.72 -3.02
CA ARG A 70 15.82 -2.70 -3.26
C ARG A 70 15.57 -3.56 -2.03
N GLY A 71 14.36 -4.09 -1.94
CA GLY A 71 13.92 -4.92 -0.84
C GLY A 71 13.18 -4.10 0.21
N LEU A 72 12.10 -4.69 0.72
CA LEU A 72 11.36 -4.12 1.85
C LEU A 72 11.96 -4.63 3.16
N PRO A 73 12.04 -3.78 4.19
CA PRO A 73 12.36 -4.25 5.53
C PRO A 73 11.23 -5.16 6.02
N GLU A 74 11.57 -6.25 6.72
CA GLU A 74 10.55 -7.09 7.37
C GLU A 74 9.75 -6.26 8.38
N THR A 75 10.44 -5.40 9.14
CA THR A 75 9.86 -4.43 10.05
C THR A 75 10.64 -3.12 10.06
N CYS A 76 9.96 -2.01 10.33
CA CYS A 76 10.59 -0.72 10.57
C CYS A 76 9.78 0.08 11.59
N THR A 77 10.44 0.64 12.60
CA THR A 77 9.83 1.57 13.56
C THR A 77 10.50 2.92 13.45
N ARG A 78 9.71 4.00 13.39
CA ARG A 78 10.16 5.39 13.35
C ARG A 78 9.47 6.20 14.44
N HIS A 79 10.27 6.90 15.24
CA HIS A 79 9.77 7.89 16.18
C HIS A 79 9.77 9.27 15.52
N LEU A 80 8.60 9.89 15.49
CA LEU A 80 8.36 11.22 14.94
C LEU A 80 7.87 12.13 16.08
N PRO A 81 7.97 13.46 15.95
CA PRO A 81 7.47 14.37 16.98
C PRO A 81 5.98 14.12 17.28
N GLY A 82 5.68 13.55 18.46
CA GLY A 82 4.31 13.20 18.88
C GLY A 82 3.73 11.93 18.27
N TRP A 83 4.52 11.13 17.53
CA TRP A 83 4.01 9.92 16.86
C TRP A 83 5.00 8.75 16.88
N VAL A 84 4.47 7.52 16.86
CA VAL A 84 5.20 6.32 16.44
C VAL A 84 4.61 5.83 15.13
N TYR A 85 5.49 5.50 14.21
CA TYR A 85 5.17 4.82 12.98
C TYR A 85 5.81 3.44 13.00
N ASP A 86 5.01 2.40 12.75
CA ASP A 86 5.46 1.03 12.57
C ASP A 86 5.08 0.53 11.17
N PHE A 87 5.96 -0.25 10.56
CA PHE A 87 5.80 -0.88 9.26
C PHE A 87 6.19 -2.34 9.35
N GLY A 88 5.52 -3.20 8.59
CA GLY A 88 6.04 -4.51 8.25
C GLY A 88 5.60 -4.97 6.87
N ALA A 89 6.42 -5.81 6.26
CA ALA A 89 6.17 -6.37 4.94
C ALA A 89 6.38 -7.89 4.92
N THR A 90 5.53 -8.58 4.16
CA THR A 90 5.65 -10.02 3.90
C THR A 90 5.46 -10.28 2.42
N THR A 91 6.28 -11.17 1.86
CA THR A 91 6.14 -11.64 0.48
C THR A 91 5.80 -13.12 0.49
N ARG A 92 4.72 -13.49 -0.18
CA ARG A 92 4.32 -14.89 -0.40
C ARG A 92 4.39 -15.22 -1.88
N ARG A 93 4.83 -16.44 -2.18
CA ARG A 93 4.66 -17.06 -3.50
C ARG A 93 3.58 -18.13 -3.37
N LEU A 94 2.61 -18.11 -4.27
CA LEU A 94 1.41 -18.93 -4.23
C LEU A 94 1.31 -19.77 -5.51
N THR A 95 0.58 -20.88 -5.45
CA THR A 95 0.14 -21.56 -6.66
C THR A 95 -0.85 -20.68 -7.44
N PRO A 96 -1.07 -20.92 -8.75
CA PRO A 96 -2.00 -20.10 -9.54
C PRO A 96 -3.42 -20.03 -8.96
N GLU A 97 -3.94 -21.14 -8.43
CA GLU A 97 -5.27 -21.18 -7.81
C GLU A 97 -5.34 -20.35 -6.52
N GLU A 98 -4.37 -20.52 -5.62
CA GLU A 98 -4.27 -19.75 -4.39
C GLU A 98 -4.05 -18.26 -4.66
N PHE A 99 -3.26 -17.93 -5.69
CA PHE A 99 -3.01 -16.56 -6.12
C PHE A 99 -4.31 -15.88 -6.57
N GLY A 100 -5.06 -16.49 -7.48
CA GLY A 100 -6.33 -15.93 -7.96
C GLY A 100 -7.35 -15.77 -6.82
N ALA A 101 -7.44 -16.75 -5.92
CA ALA A 101 -8.30 -16.66 -4.74
C ALA A 101 -7.90 -15.51 -3.80
N GLU A 102 -6.60 -15.32 -3.57
CA GLU A 102 -6.10 -14.25 -2.71
C GLU A 102 -6.28 -12.86 -3.35
N VAL A 103 -6.08 -12.73 -4.66
CA VAL A 103 -6.38 -11.50 -5.42
C VAL A 103 -7.87 -11.15 -5.30
N ALA A 104 -8.75 -12.13 -5.52
CA ALA A 104 -10.20 -11.93 -5.38
C ALA A 104 -10.59 -11.48 -3.96
N ARG A 105 -9.96 -12.08 -2.93
CA ARG A 105 -10.15 -11.69 -1.52
C ARG A 105 -9.72 -10.23 -1.28
N VAL A 106 -8.56 -9.82 -1.82
CA VAL A 106 -8.05 -8.44 -1.71
C VAL A 106 -8.99 -7.46 -2.41
N LEU A 107 -9.48 -7.79 -3.60
CA LEU A 107 -10.45 -6.96 -4.33
C LEU A 107 -11.78 -6.82 -3.57
N GLY A 108 -12.25 -7.90 -2.95
CA GLY A 108 -13.43 -7.89 -2.07
C GLY A 108 -13.23 -6.95 -0.88
N LEU A 109 -12.13 -7.14 -0.13
CA LEU A 109 -11.79 -6.26 1.00
C LEU A 109 -11.72 -4.78 0.61
N ALA A 110 -11.02 -4.46 -0.48
CA ALA A 110 -10.90 -3.08 -0.93
C ALA A 110 -12.25 -2.51 -1.39
N THR A 111 -13.15 -3.34 -1.93
CA THR A 111 -14.49 -2.92 -2.34
C THR A 111 -15.39 -2.64 -1.13
N ASP A 112 -15.33 -3.48 -0.10
CA ASP A 112 -16.16 -3.38 1.09
C ASP A 112 -15.65 -2.30 2.07
N ALA A 113 -14.36 -1.98 2.02
CA ALA A 113 -13.75 -0.95 2.85
C ALA A 113 -14.20 0.46 2.43
N GLY A 114 -14.73 1.23 3.39
CA GLY A 114 -15.13 2.62 3.20
C GLY A 114 -13.96 3.56 2.87
N HIS A 115 -12.74 3.22 3.32
CA HIS A 115 -11.53 4.01 3.16
C HIS A 115 -10.44 3.20 2.45
N SER A 116 -10.57 3.09 1.14
CA SER A 116 -9.67 2.28 0.31
C SER A 116 -9.36 2.94 -1.03
N LEU A 117 -8.26 2.53 -1.65
CA LEU A 117 -7.93 2.83 -3.04
C LEU A 117 -7.34 1.58 -3.68
N CYS A 118 -7.92 1.14 -4.78
CA CYS A 118 -7.49 -0.06 -5.49
C CYS A 118 -7.30 0.25 -6.97
N GLY A 119 -6.15 -0.12 -7.52
CA GLY A 119 -5.81 0.04 -8.92
C GLY A 119 -5.63 -1.32 -9.58
N VAL A 120 -6.19 -1.46 -10.78
CA VAL A 120 -6.01 -2.63 -11.63
C VAL A 120 -5.41 -2.16 -12.96
N PHE A 121 -4.37 -2.87 -13.43
CA PHE A 121 -3.73 -2.55 -14.69
C PHE A 121 -4.48 -3.16 -15.89
N PRO A 122 -4.74 -2.39 -16.95
CA PRO A 122 -5.33 -2.92 -18.19
C PRO A 122 -4.53 -4.10 -18.73
N GLY A 123 -5.22 -5.18 -19.11
CA GLY A 123 -4.61 -6.39 -19.68
C GLY A 123 -4.06 -7.39 -18.66
N SER A 124 -3.98 -7.03 -17.37
CA SER A 124 -3.59 -7.94 -16.28
C SER A 124 -4.51 -7.73 -15.06
N PRO A 125 -5.71 -8.34 -15.05
CA PRO A 125 -6.73 -8.07 -14.02
C PRO A 125 -6.29 -8.50 -12.62
N GLU A 126 -5.33 -9.44 -12.54
CA GLU A 126 -4.75 -9.89 -11.29
C GLU A 126 -3.51 -9.10 -10.87
N ALA A 127 -3.06 -8.12 -11.67
CA ALA A 127 -2.07 -7.14 -11.26
C ALA A 127 -2.78 -5.97 -10.56
N VAL A 128 -2.72 -6.00 -9.24
CA VAL A 128 -3.47 -5.15 -8.33
C VAL A 128 -2.51 -4.44 -7.39
N THR A 129 -2.74 -3.15 -7.19
CA THR A 129 -2.27 -2.46 -5.99
C THR A 129 -3.47 -1.96 -5.19
N ALA A 130 -3.64 -2.46 -3.98
CA ALA A 130 -4.71 -2.08 -3.08
C ALA A 130 -4.15 -1.47 -1.81
N VAL A 131 -4.82 -0.42 -1.33
CA VAL A 131 -4.55 0.26 -0.05
C VAL A 131 -5.88 0.35 0.70
N VAL A 132 -5.91 -0.12 1.94
CA VAL A 132 -7.05 0.02 2.85
C VAL A 132 -6.57 0.69 4.13
N VAL A 133 -7.26 1.72 4.59
CA VAL A 133 -6.97 2.42 5.85
C VAL A 133 -8.15 2.29 6.81
N GLU A 134 -7.84 2.15 8.09
CA GLU A 134 -8.76 1.94 9.18
C GLU A 134 -8.26 2.67 10.43
N THR A 135 -9.17 3.00 11.35
CA THR A 135 -8.78 3.51 12.67
C THR A 135 -8.23 2.36 13.51
N ALA A 136 -7.17 2.61 14.26
CA ALA A 136 -6.67 1.71 15.28
C ALA A 136 -6.87 2.35 16.67
N GLU A 137 -7.18 1.52 17.67
CA GLU A 137 -7.13 1.96 19.06
C GLU A 137 -5.67 1.90 19.55
N GLY A 138 -5.17 3.02 20.06
CA GLY A 138 -3.85 3.12 20.65
C GLY A 138 -3.89 3.57 22.13
N PRO A 139 -2.78 3.41 22.87
CA PRO A 139 -2.73 3.78 24.29
C PRO A 139 -3.05 5.26 24.58
N HIS A 140 -2.85 6.12 23.59
CA HIS A 140 -2.99 7.57 23.69
C HIS A 140 -4.14 8.14 22.84
N GLY A 141 -5.05 7.29 22.34
CA GLY A 141 -6.21 7.69 21.53
C GLY A 141 -6.30 6.95 20.19
N THR A 142 -6.99 7.55 19.22
CA THR A 142 -7.20 6.96 17.90
C THR A 142 -5.93 7.07 17.05
N GLY A 143 -5.35 5.93 16.66
CA GLY A 143 -4.32 5.81 15.65
C GLY A 143 -4.89 5.47 14.28
N LEU A 144 -4.01 5.35 13.29
CA LEU A 144 -4.33 4.85 11.97
C LEU A 144 -3.60 3.54 11.71
N LEU A 145 -4.24 2.65 10.98
CA LEU A 145 -3.63 1.47 10.41
C LEU A 145 -3.96 1.44 8.92
N TRP A 146 -2.97 1.14 8.08
CA TRP A 146 -3.23 0.81 6.69
C TRP A 146 -2.55 -0.48 6.28
N ARG A 147 -3.20 -1.19 5.36
CA ARG A 147 -2.72 -2.43 4.75
C ARG A 147 -2.62 -2.22 3.26
N THR A 148 -1.56 -2.74 2.66
CA THR A 148 -1.43 -2.72 1.20
C THR A 148 -1.12 -4.09 0.64
N TRP A 149 -1.52 -4.28 -0.61
CA TRP A 149 -1.24 -5.48 -1.38
C TRP A 149 -0.69 -5.09 -2.74
N HIS A 150 0.37 -5.77 -3.17
CA HIS A 150 0.97 -5.68 -4.50
C HIS A 150 1.04 -7.08 -5.08
N THR A 151 0.35 -7.31 -6.19
CA THR A 151 0.21 -8.64 -6.79
C THR A 151 0.95 -8.69 -8.12
N TYR A 152 1.68 -9.80 -8.32
CA TYR A 152 2.56 -10.05 -9.47
C TYR A 152 2.19 -11.41 -10.09
N PRO A 153 1.21 -11.43 -11.02
CA PRO A 153 0.68 -12.67 -11.60
C PRO A 153 1.74 -13.51 -12.30
N GLN A 154 2.69 -12.87 -12.97
CA GLN A 154 3.78 -13.53 -13.70
C GLN A 154 4.64 -14.43 -12.79
N ASN A 155 4.69 -14.11 -11.50
CA ASN A 155 5.48 -14.85 -10.50
C ASN A 155 4.62 -15.56 -9.44
N GLY A 156 3.30 -15.38 -9.46
CA GLY A 156 2.41 -15.80 -8.38
C GLY A 156 2.80 -15.18 -7.03
N GLN A 157 3.31 -13.94 -7.02
CA GLN A 157 3.79 -13.28 -5.80
C GLN A 157 2.82 -12.22 -5.31
N ILE A 158 2.64 -12.17 -3.99
CA ILE A 158 1.88 -11.13 -3.31
C ILE A 158 2.74 -10.55 -2.20
N VAL A 159 2.96 -9.24 -2.27
CA VAL A 159 3.58 -8.47 -1.19
C VAL A 159 2.47 -7.82 -0.39
N SER A 160 2.41 -8.12 0.90
CA SER A 160 1.46 -7.49 1.85
C SER A 160 2.24 -6.64 2.82
N THR A 161 1.86 -5.36 2.96
CA THR A 161 2.39 -4.50 4.02
C THR A 161 1.32 -4.17 5.04
N TYR A 162 1.76 -3.86 6.24
CA TYR A 162 0.94 -3.23 7.26
C TYR A 162 1.72 -2.06 7.84
N SER A 163 1.02 -0.96 8.09
CA SER A 163 1.59 0.20 8.74
C SER A 163 0.66 0.72 9.81
N ARG A 164 1.23 1.23 10.90
CA ARG A 164 0.50 1.79 12.03
C ARG A 164 1.08 3.15 12.39
N LEU A 165 0.22 4.13 12.60
CA LEU A 165 0.60 5.47 13.04
C LEU A 165 -0.16 5.79 14.32
N GLU A 166 0.56 5.99 15.42
CA GLU A 166 -0.01 6.21 16.74
C GLU A 166 0.49 7.49 17.38
N ALA A 167 -0.39 8.21 18.06
CA ALA A 167 0.01 9.34 18.90
C ALA A 167 0.83 8.87 20.10
N ARG A 168 1.78 9.71 20.53
CA ARG A 168 2.57 9.55 21.77
C ARG A 168 2.28 10.65 22.78
#